data_AF-A0A0B2X312-F1
#
_entry.id   AF-A0A0B2X312-F1
#
_cell.length_a   1.000
_cell.length_b   1.000
_cell.length_c   1.000
_cell.angle_alpha   90.00
_cell.angle_beta   90.00
_cell.angle_gamma   90.00
#
_symmetry.space_group_name_H-M   'P 1'
#
loop_
_entity.id
_entity.type
_entity.pdbx_description
1 polymer ?
#
loop_
_entity_poly.entity_id
_entity_poly.type
_entity_poly.pdbx_seq_one_letter_code
_entity_poly.pdbx_strand_id
1 'polypeptide(L)'
;MRPMLAVSLLTVATNGVRLWSLSDMVLPGRGEQPRAAVTRESGLGQSPRAEKRAESVIMNSKTVPEQDLKKAEEIAKTALRDADYLQRHSSLIKNLTEVLTSGIECYEKYRSEDGRAIEDPGRIKKCHALYADVVSLLQKARALVREPGFPSSSFLLAQNLPDLRDDRKSEQGPNTKQLQERLDDLNQGLAKAEVTEKQAGQLRPYWGKVKDLSVSVDATIRCYDELKKKLTTVGRESEEDASRDMGTCEEKYRQMGSRFSDAKKAAMESGIVDEEVYSRLGVPYLNGDPKSSMDGKTQEVREQLEEVQNERDHVLKLEKDDAEAVRRINGTLYDGVYSAVLDGLVDLAKKHSKLQLLIAGRHQKSDNEAVKAAKAETERLLRGFSSRIDELVDGAAAG
;
A
#
# COMPACT_ATOMS: atom_id res chain seq x y z
N MET A 1 -0.38 -16.78 -46.36
CA MET A 1 -1.33 -16.00 -47.18
C MET A 1 -0.60 -14.78 -47.72
N ARG A 2 -0.83 -14.48 -49.00
CA ARG A 2 0.01 -13.61 -49.84
C ARG A 2 -0.07 -12.13 -49.45
N PRO A 3 1.03 -11.38 -49.66
CA PRO A 3 1.08 -9.92 -49.66
C PRO A 3 0.71 -9.37 -51.06
N MET A 4 0.36 -8.10 -51.17
CA MET A 4 0.42 -7.38 -52.45
C MET A 4 0.95 -5.96 -52.30
N LEU A 5 1.92 -5.69 -53.18
CA LEU A 5 2.63 -4.46 -53.51
C LEU A 5 1.79 -3.54 -54.41
N ALA A 6 2.14 -2.23 -54.41
CA ALA A 6 2.30 -1.29 -55.55
C ALA A 6 1.93 0.13 -55.07
N VAL A 7 2.84 1.09 -54.86
CA VAL A 7 3.66 1.90 -55.81
C VAL A 7 2.83 2.76 -56.78
N SER A 8 3.04 4.10 -56.68
CA SER A 8 3.04 5.17 -57.72
C SER A 8 2.22 6.40 -57.28
N LEU A 9 2.84 7.50 -56.83
CA LEU A 9 3.38 8.67 -57.58
C LEU A 9 2.36 9.79 -57.93
N LEU A 10 2.63 10.97 -57.35
CA LEU A 10 2.43 12.36 -57.85
C LEU A 10 1.06 12.81 -58.40
N THR A 11 0.46 13.82 -57.75
CA THR A 11 0.21 15.13 -58.39
C THR A 11 -0.11 16.24 -57.38
N VAL A 12 0.37 17.43 -57.74
CA VAL A 12 0.43 18.70 -57.04
C VAL A 12 -0.85 19.51 -57.23
N ALA A 13 -1.19 20.29 -56.20
CA ALA A 13 -2.00 21.51 -56.18
C ALA A 13 -3.45 21.45 -56.70
N THR A 14 -4.38 21.91 -55.87
CA THR A 14 -5.10 23.16 -56.15
C THR A 14 -5.85 23.65 -54.91
N ASN A 15 -5.85 24.98 -54.80
CA ASN A 15 -6.55 25.84 -53.86
C ASN A 15 -8.04 25.51 -53.71
N GLY A 16 -8.59 25.77 -52.51
CA GLY A 16 -10.03 25.70 -52.30
C GLY A 16 -10.50 26.10 -50.91
N VAL A 17 -10.15 27.30 -50.45
CA VAL A 17 -10.85 27.97 -49.35
C VAL A 17 -12.30 28.27 -49.76
N ARG A 18 -13.27 27.89 -48.92
CA ARG A 18 -14.52 28.63 -48.57
C ARG A 18 -15.30 27.84 -47.51
N LEU A 19 -15.33 28.26 -46.25
CA LEU A 19 -16.23 29.27 -45.64
C LEU A 19 -17.73 28.95 -45.75
N TRP A 20 -18.27 28.42 -44.65
CA TRP A 20 -19.63 28.60 -44.10
C TRP A 20 -19.39 28.86 -42.60
N SER A 21 -20.08 29.68 -41.82
CA SER A 21 -21.27 30.53 -41.90
C SER A 21 -21.20 31.40 -40.63
N LEU A 22 -21.70 32.63 -40.58
CA LEU A 22 -23.00 32.94 -39.95
C LEU A 22 -23.14 34.45 -39.92
N SER A 23 -24.26 34.98 -40.44
CA SER A 23 -24.93 36.18 -39.93
C SER A 23 -26.27 36.29 -40.66
N ASP A 24 -27.32 35.75 -40.02
CA ASP A 24 -28.71 36.08 -40.32
C ASP A 24 -29.10 37.33 -39.54
N MET A 25 -29.55 38.37 -40.24
CA MET A 25 -30.56 39.29 -39.73
C MET A 25 -31.47 39.71 -40.89
N VAL A 26 -32.70 39.23 -40.83
CA VAL A 26 -33.82 39.52 -41.72
C VAL A 26 -34.72 40.55 -41.04
N LEU A 27 -35.12 41.58 -41.79
CA LEU A 27 -36.44 42.22 -41.67
C LEU A 27 -36.99 42.47 -43.10
N PRO A 28 -38.33 42.44 -43.30
CA PRO A 28 -38.92 42.00 -44.56
C PRO A 28 -39.70 43.08 -45.33
N GLY A 29 -39.92 42.83 -46.63
CA GLY A 29 -41.27 42.92 -47.19
C GLY A 29 -41.51 43.81 -48.41
N ARG A 30 -42.10 43.16 -49.44
CA ARG A 30 -42.81 43.67 -50.63
C ARG A 30 -41.93 44.17 -51.79
N GLY A 31 -42.16 43.81 -53.05
CA GLY A 31 -43.21 43.00 -53.69
C GLY A 31 -42.95 42.93 -55.20
N GLU A 32 -43.68 42.02 -55.86
CA GLU A 32 -44.01 41.99 -57.29
C GLU A 32 -42.93 41.56 -58.33
N GLN A 33 -43.15 40.36 -58.86
CA GLN A 33 -42.81 39.90 -60.22
C GLN A 33 -43.74 40.62 -61.26
N PRO A 34 -43.44 40.70 -62.60
CA PRO A 34 -43.07 39.52 -63.39
C PRO A 34 -42.16 39.68 -64.65
N ARG A 35 -41.69 38.50 -65.05
CA ARG A 35 -41.28 37.94 -66.36
C ARG A 35 -41.60 38.72 -67.66
N ALA A 36 -40.64 38.71 -68.59
CA ALA A 36 -40.80 38.25 -69.99
C ALA A 36 -39.40 38.03 -70.62
N ALA A 37 -39.07 36.80 -71.02
CA ALA A 37 -39.05 36.30 -72.41
C ALA A 37 -37.79 36.72 -73.19
N VAL A 38 -36.79 35.82 -73.31
CA VAL A 38 -36.50 35.00 -74.50
C VAL A 38 -36.15 35.84 -75.74
N THR A 39 -34.87 35.83 -76.13
CA THR A 39 -34.45 35.25 -77.42
C THR A 39 -32.94 35.08 -77.47
N ARG A 40 -32.56 33.86 -77.83
CA ARG A 40 -31.24 33.43 -78.26
C ARG A 40 -31.20 33.69 -79.76
N GLU A 41 -30.39 34.63 -80.22
CA GLU A 41 -29.93 34.64 -81.61
C GLU A 41 -28.40 34.63 -81.62
N SER A 42 -27.92 33.47 -82.04
CA SER A 42 -26.56 33.21 -82.48
C SER A 42 -26.39 33.91 -83.83
N GLY A 43 -25.61 34.97 -83.88
CA GLY A 43 -25.28 35.67 -85.13
C GLY A 43 -23.85 36.16 -85.05
N LEU A 44 -22.95 35.44 -85.71
CA LEU A 44 -21.56 35.79 -85.93
C LEU A 44 -21.46 37.19 -86.57
N GLY A 45 -21.24 38.20 -85.74
CA GLY A 45 -20.79 39.52 -86.15
C GLY A 45 -19.46 39.80 -85.45
N GLN A 46 -18.35 39.58 -86.15
CA GLN A 46 -17.03 40.03 -85.74
C GLN A 46 -17.09 41.54 -85.45
N SER A 47 -17.06 41.92 -84.18
CA SER A 47 -16.98 43.31 -83.75
C SER A 47 -15.56 43.60 -83.26
N PRO A 48 -14.80 44.51 -83.90
CA PRO A 48 -13.46 44.90 -83.46
C PRO A 48 -13.44 45.68 -82.12
N ARG A 49 -14.58 45.73 -81.41
CA ARG A 49 -14.76 46.51 -80.17
C ARG A 49 -14.55 45.72 -78.87
N ALA A 50 -14.46 44.39 -78.93
CA ALA A 50 -14.20 43.57 -77.75
C ALA A 50 -12.70 43.48 -77.42
N GLU A 51 -11.83 43.39 -78.44
CA GLU A 51 -10.37 43.36 -78.24
C GLU A 51 -9.83 44.69 -77.68
N LYS A 52 -10.37 45.83 -78.10
CA LYS A 52 -9.93 47.14 -77.59
C LYS A 52 -10.36 47.45 -76.14
N ARG A 53 -11.30 46.70 -75.55
CA ARG A 53 -11.65 46.86 -74.12
C ARG A 53 -10.87 45.91 -73.21
N ALA A 54 -10.41 44.77 -73.72
CA ALA A 54 -9.45 43.95 -72.99
C ALA A 54 -8.06 44.61 -72.98
N GLU A 55 -7.62 45.18 -74.11
CA GLU A 55 -6.34 45.88 -74.21
C GLU A 55 -6.28 47.20 -73.40
N SER A 56 -7.41 47.92 -73.23
CA SER A 56 -7.42 49.16 -72.43
C SER A 56 -7.53 48.93 -70.91
N VAL A 57 -7.90 47.73 -70.47
CA VAL A 57 -7.95 47.38 -69.03
C VAL A 57 -6.63 46.72 -68.60
N ILE A 58 -5.96 45.99 -69.50
CA ILE A 58 -4.63 45.41 -69.23
C ILE A 58 -3.54 46.49 -69.15
N MET A 59 -3.69 47.63 -69.84
CA MET A 59 -2.75 48.76 -69.77
C MET A 59 -2.89 49.65 -68.51
N ASN A 60 -3.85 49.34 -67.62
CA ASN A 60 -4.07 50.09 -66.37
C ASN A 60 -3.91 49.24 -65.11
N SER A 61 -3.27 48.06 -65.18
CA SER A 61 -2.71 47.47 -63.98
C SER A 61 -1.58 48.39 -63.52
N LYS A 62 -1.86 49.28 -62.56
CA LYS A 62 -0.82 50.01 -61.84
C LYS A 62 0.17 48.95 -61.37
N THR A 63 1.33 48.91 -62.01
CA THR A 63 2.46 48.12 -61.56
C THR A 63 2.65 48.47 -60.09
N VAL A 64 2.53 47.47 -59.22
CA VAL A 64 2.76 47.67 -57.78
C VAL A 64 4.15 48.29 -57.68
N PRO A 65 4.28 49.49 -57.08
CA PRO A 65 5.56 50.16 -56.99
C PRO A 65 6.59 49.18 -56.40
N GLU A 66 7.78 49.10 -56.99
CA GLU A 66 8.83 48.16 -56.54
C GLU A 66 9.14 48.33 -55.03
N GLN A 67 8.91 49.53 -54.50
CA GLN A 67 9.03 49.87 -53.09
C GLN A 67 7.97 49.17 -52.22
N ASP A 68 6.75 48.98 -52.71
CA ASP A 68 5.67 48.28 -52.01
C ASP A 68 5.85 46.75 -52.10
N LEU A 69 6.42 46.24 -53.20
CA LEU A 69 6.85 44.84 -53.32
C LEU A 69 7.97 44.53 -52.33
N LYS A 70 8.99 45.38 -52.21
CA LYS A 70 10.08 45.22 -51.21
C LYS A 70 9.55 45.26 -49.78
N LYS A 71 8.61 46.16 -49.47
CA LYS A 71 7.93 46.18 -48.15
C LYS A 71 7.14 44.91 -47.89
N ALA A 72 6.38 44.42 -48.87
CA ALA A 72 5.62 43.18 -48.74
C ALA A 72 6.53 41.96 -48.53
N GLU A 73 7.68 41.91 -49.20
CA GLU A 73 8.68 40.86 -49.02
C GLU A 73 9.28 40.87 -47.60
N GLU A 74 9.63 42.04 -47.07
CA GLU A 74 10.15 42.17 -45.70
C GLU A 74 9.10 41.84 -44.63
N ILE A 75 7.82 42.19 -44.88
CA ILE A 75 6.69 41.79 -44.03
C ILE A 75 6.52 40.26 -44.06
N ALA A 76 6.58 39.64 -45.24
CA ALA A 76 6.46 38.19 -45.39
C ALA A 76 7.62 37.45 -44.70
N LYS A 77 8.86 37.93 -44.85
CA LYS A 77 10.03 37.37 -44.15
C LYS A 77 9.89 37.46 -42.63
N THR A 78 9.43 38.61 -42.14
CA THR A 78 9.15 38.80 -40.71
C THR A 78 8.06 37.85 -40.21
N ALA A 79 6.95 37.75 -40.93
CA ALA A 79 5.85 36.87 -40.56
C ALA A 79 6.26 35.39 -40.54
N LEU A 80 7.07 34.93 -41.51
CA LEU A 80 7.59 33.56 -41.54
C LEU A 80 8.53 33.29 -40.36
N ARG A 81 9.42 34.24 -40.03
CA ARG A 81 10.32 34.13 -38.88
C ARG A 81 9.54 34.10 -37.56
N ASP A 82 8.55 34.98 -37.41
CA ASP A 82 7.73 35.05 -36.20
C ASP A 82 6.89 33.78 -36.03
N ALA A 83 6.35 33.22 -37.13
CA ALA A 83 5.64 31.94 -37.11
C ALA A 83 6.55 30.79 -36.65
N ASP A 84 7.78 30.72 -37.14
CA ASP A 84 8.77 29.71 -36.71
C ASP A 84 9.11 29.87 -35.21
N TYR A 85 9.32 31.09 -34.73
CA TYR A 85 9.54 31.37 -33.31
C TYR A 85 8.36 30.92 -32.44
N LEU A 86 7.14 31.27 -32.84
CA LEU A 86 5.92 30.89 -32.13
C LEU A 86 5.72 29.38 -32.12
N GLN A 87 6.00 28.68 -33.22
CA GLN A 87 5.92 27.23 -33.28
C GLN A 87 6.93 26.55 -32.35
N ARG A 88 8.20 27.00 -32.38
CA ARG A 88 9.25 26.50 -31.48
C ARG A 88 8.90 26.76 -30.01
N HIS A 89 8.43 27.97 -29.69
CA HIS A 89 8.01 28.35 -28.34
C HIS A 89 6.82 27.51 -27.88
N SER A 90 5.77 27.40 -28.70
CA SER A 90 4.59 26.60 -28.40
C SER A 90 4.94 25.13 -28.15
N SER A 91 5.88 24.57 -28.91
CA SER A 91 6.32 23.18 -28.74
C SER A 91 7.08 22.99 -27.42
N LEU A 92 7.95 23.95 -27.06
CA LEU A 92 8.66 23.93 -25.78
C LEU A 92 7.70 24.08 -24.59
N ILE A 93 6.73 25.00 -24.67
CA ILE A 93 5.73 25.22 -23.61
C ILE A 93 4.85 23.99 -23.45
N LYS A 94 4.44 23.33 -24.53
CA LYS A 94 3.67 22.08 -24.48
C LYS A 94 4.45 21.00 -23.74
N ASN A 95 5.69 20.72 -24.17
CA ASN A 95 6.53 19.71 -23.53
C ASN A 95 6.82 20.06 -22.06
N LEU A 96 7.09 21.33 -21.76
CA LEU A 96 7.29 21.81 -20.39
C LEU A 96 6.05 21.53 -19.53
N THR A 97 4.86 21.82 -20.05
CA THR A 97 3.59 21.63 -19.33
C THR A 97 3.31 20.15 -19.05
N GLU A 98 3.63 19.25 -20.00
CA GLU A 98 3.48 17.81 -19.84
C GLU A 98 4.41 17.25 -18.75
N VAL A 99 5.71 17.59 -18.81
CA VAL A 99 6.69 17.16 -17.81
C VAL A 99 6.40 17.78 -16.44
N LEU A 100 5.97 19.05 -16.41
CA LEU A 100 5.57 19.74 -15.18
C LEU A 100 4.41 19.05 -14.48
N THR A 101 3.37 18.68 -15.23
CA THR A 101 2.23 17.91 -14.69
C THR A 101 2.70 16.60 -14.09
N SER A 102 3.52 15.85 -14.84
CA SER A 102 4.08 14.58 -14.39
C SER A 102 4.93 14.72 -13.13
N GLY A 103 5.71 15.82 -13.04
CA GLY A 103 6.56 16.12 -11.88
C GLY A 103 5.74 16.42 -10.62
N ILE A 104 4.69 17.24 -10.74
CA ILE A 104 3.76 17.56 -9.65
C ILE A 104 3.10 16.27 -9.14
N GLU A 105 2.49 15.50 -10.03
CA GLU A 105 1.84 14.23 -9.70
C GLU A 105 2.82 13.23 -9.05
N CYS A 106 4.09 13.21 -9.50
CA CYS A 106 5.12 12.35 -8.92
C CYS A 106 5.37 12.67 -7.45
N TYR A 107 5.56 13.96 -7.11
CA TYR A 107 5.79 14.38 -5.72
C TYR A 107 4.55 14.21 -4.84
N GLU A 108 3.36 14.48 -5.37
CA GLU A 108 2.10 14.22 -4.66
C GLU A 108 1.96 12.74 -4.33
N LYS A 109 2.18 11.87 -5.32
CA LYS A 109 2.12 10.41 -5.15
C LYS A 109 3.18 9.89 -4.17
N TYR A 110 4.40 10.42 -4.23
CA TYR A 110 5.45 10.05 -3.26
C TYR A 110 5.01 10.33 -1.82
N ARG A 111 4.27 11.42 -1.60
CA ARG A 111 3.80 11.82 -0.26
C ARG A 111 2.55 11.07 0.21
N SER A 112 1.70 10.62 -0.70
CA SER A 112 0.41 9.99 -0.36
C SER A 112 0.47 8.47 -0.22
N GLU A 113 1.59 7.82 -0.55
CA GLU A 113 1.70 6.36 -0.48
C GLU A 113 2.22 5.88 0.90
N ASP A 114 1.28 5.42 1.74
CA ASP A 114 1.48 4.87 3.09
C ASP A 114 2.71 3.96 3.19
N GLY A 115 3.74 4.36 3.96
CA GLY A 115 4.90 3.52 4.28
C GLY A 115 5.92 3.33 3.17
N ARG A 116 5.56 3.56 1.90
CA ARG A 116 6.48 3.28 0.78
C ARG A 116 7.68 4.21 0.75
N ALA A 117 7.56 5.43 1.28
CA ALA A 117 8.68 6.35 1.41
C ALA A 117 9.78 5.80 2.35
N ILE A 118 9.41 4.99 3.36
CA ILE A 118 10.35 4.37 4.29
C ILE A 118 11.00 3.13 3.67
N GLU A 119 10.20 2.31 2.99
CA GLU A 119 10.64 1.06 2.38
C GLU A 119 11.57 1.29 1.18
N ASP A 120 11.23 2.23 0.31
CA ASP A 120 12.01 2.54 -0.90
C ASP A 120 12.24 4.06 -1.06
N PRO A 121 13.24 4.62 -0.35
CA PRO A 121 13.60 6.04 -0.44
C PRO A 121 14.18 6.38 -1.82
N GLY A 122 14.63 5.37 -2.60
CA GLY A 122 15.15 5.60 -3.94
C GLY A 122 14.10 6.12 -4.92
N ARG A 123 12.80 6.01 -4.61
CA ARG A 123 11.70 6.40 -5.51
C ARG A 123 11.63 7.89 -5.80
N ILE A 124 12.02 8.74 -4.83
CA ILE A 124 12.03 10.19 -5.02
C ILE A 124 13.01 10.61 -6.13
N LYS A 125 14.06 9.81 -6.41
CA LYS A 125 15.01 10.06 -7.50
C LYS A 125 14.32 10.14 -8.87
N LYS A 126 13.22 9.40 -9.08
CA LYS A 126 12.44 9.49 -10.32
C LYS A 126 11.75 10.85 -10.45
N CYS A 127 11.24 11.40 -9.35
CA CYS A 127 10.67 12.75 -9.33
C CYS A 127 11.75 13.81 -9.53
N HIS A 128 12.94 13.64 -8.95
CA HIS A 128 14.08 14.53 -9.20
C HIS A 128 14.51 14.57 -10.67
N ALA A 129 14.43 13.44 -11.39
CA ALA A 129 14.70 13.42 -12.83
C ALA A 129 13.69 14.27 -13.61
N LEU A 130 12.39 14.14 -13.31
CA LEU A 130 11.34 14.97 -13.92
C LEU A 130 11.54 16.46 -13.59
N TYR A 131 11.90 16.78 -12.35
CA TYR A 131 12.22 18.16 -11.96
C TYR A 131 13.39 18.72 -12.78
N ALA A 132 14.46 17.94 -12.98
CA ALA A 132 15.59 18.34 -13.81
C ALA A 132 15.20 18.56 -15.28
N ASP A 133 14.30 17.73 -15.81
CA ASP A 133 13.75 17.90 -17.16
C ASP A 133 12.91 19.19 -17.30
N VAL A 134 12.08 19.52 -16.30
CA VAL A 134 11.35 20.79 -16.23
C VAL A 134 12.32 21.97 -16.26
N VAL A 135 13.36 21.94 -15.42
CA VAL A 135 14.38 23.01 -15.37
C VAL A 135 15.07 23.16 -16.72
N SER A 136 15.45 22.05 -17.36
CA SER A 136 16.09 22.04 -18.69
C SER A 136 15.19 22.65 -19.77
N LEU A 137 13.90 22.25 -19.83
CA LEU A 137 12.93 22.78 -20.78
C LEU A 137 12.64 24.26 -20.54
N LEU A 138 12.51 24.67 -19.27
CA LEU A 138 12.30 26.07 -18.91
C LEU A 138 13.51 26.94 -19.31
N GLN A 139 14.72 26.45 -19.13
CA GLN A 139 15.95 27.14 -19.58
C GLN A 139 15.98 27.28 -21.11
N LYS A 140 15.64 26.23 -21.86
CA LYS A 140 15.55 26.28 -23.32
C LYS A 140 14.50 27.29 -23.80
N ALA A 141 13.32 27.28 -23.18
CA ALA A 141 12.26 28.23 -23.51
C ALA A 141 12.66 29.68 -23.17
N ARG A 142 13.30 29.91 -22.02
CA ARG A 142 13.85 31.22 -21.64
C ARG A 142 14.96 31.71 -22.57
N ALA A 143 15.78 30.81 -23.09
CA ALA A 143 16.80 31.14 -24.09
C ALA A 143 16.16 31.59 -25.41
N LEU A 144 15.14 30.85 -25.88
CA LEU A 144 14.42 31.15 -27.12
C LEU A 144 13.77 32.54 -27.09
N VAL A 145 13.06 32.89 -26.01
CA VAL A 145 12.40 34.21 -25.90
C VAL A 145 13.36 35.40 -25.81
N ARG A 146 14.66 35.12 -25.56
CA ARG A 146 15.75 36.12 -25.52
C ARG A 146 16.47 36.25 -26.85
N GLU A 147 16.16 35.43 -27.86
CA GLU A 147 16.77 35.54 -29.17
C GLU A 147 16.42 36.87 -29.84
N PRO A 148 17.36 37.51 -30.57
CA PRO A 148 17.09 38.72 -31.32
C PRO A 148 15.95 38.51 -32.33
N GLY A 149 14.98 39.42 -32.35
CA GLY A 149 13.84 39.33 -33.25
C GLY A 149 12.74 38.35 -32.82
N PHE A 150 12.80 37.84 -31.59
CA PHE A 150 11.70 37.07 -31.00
C PHE A 150 10.44 37.96 -30.85
N PRO A 151 9.22 37.44 -31.12
CA PRO A 151 7.98 38.20 -31.03
C PRO A 151 7.74 38.93 -29.70
N SER A 152 7.04 40.06 -29.76
CA SER A 152 6.67 40.84 -28.57
C SER A 152 5.61 40.14 -27.72
N SER A 153 5.49 40.56 -26.46
CA SER A 153 4.50 40.03 -25.50
C SER A 153 3.06 40.09 -26.03
N SER A 154 2.71 41.12 -26.80
CA SER A 154 1.40 41.25 -27.44
C SER A 154 1.09 40.12 -28.44
N PHE A 155 2.09 39.67 -29.20
CA PHE A 155 1.94 38.53 -30.12
C PHE A 155 1.78 37.22 -29.38
N LEU A 156 2.53 37.01 -28.28
CA LEU A 156 2.38 35.82 -27.44
C LEU A 156 0.97 35.74 -26.83
N LEU A 157 0.46 36.86 -26.32
CA LEU A 157 -0.88 36.95 -25.77
C LEU A 157 -1.95 36.61 -26.82
N ALA A 158 -1.81 37.13 -28.04
CA ALA A 158 -2.73 36.84 -29.14
C ALA A 158 -2.73 35.35 -29.55
N GLN A 159 -1.63 34.63 -29.31
CA GLN A 159 -1.49 33.20 -29.58
C GLN A 159 -1.77 32.32 -28.36
N ASN A 160 -2.24 32.90 -27.25
CA ASN A 160 -2.43 32.19 -25.98
C ASN A 160 -1.16 31.50 -25.46
N LEU A 161 0.01 32.08 -25.72
CA LEU A 161 1.29 31.56 -25.24
C LEU A 161 1.76 32.34 -24.00
N PRO A 162 2.39 31.66 -23.02
CA PRO A 162 2.97 32.34 -21.87
C PRO A 162 4.19 33.18 -22.28
N ASP A 163 4.30 34.37 -21.70
CA ASP A 163 5.48 35.21 -21.80
C ASP A 163 6.44 34.94 -20.63
N LEU A 164 7.53 34.22 -20.92
CA LEU A 164 8.54 33.86 -19.93
C LEU A 164 9.47 35.01 -19.54
N ARG A 165 9.29 36.19 -20.15
CA ARG A 165 10.01 37.43 -19.81
C ARG A 165 9.22 38.29 -18.82
N ASP A 166 7.92 38.04 -18.65
CA ASP A 166 7.07 38.87 -17.82
C ASP A 166 7.12 38.42 -16.36
N ASP A 167 7.92 39.11 -15.57
CA ASP A 167 8.09 38.90 -14.13
C ASP A 167 7.11 39.73 -13.27
N ARG A 168 6.26 40.54 -13.89
CA ARG A 168 5.31 41.44 -13.20
C ARG A 168 4.06 40.68 -12.77
N LYS A 169 4.14 39.99 -11.63
CA LYS A 169 3.07 39.10 -11.10
C LYS A 169 1.64 39.67 -11.16
N SER A 170 1.44 40.98 -10.99
CA SER A 170 0.12 41.62 -11.02
C SER A 170 -0.41 41.95 -12.42
N GLU A 171 0.42 41.88 -13.45
CA GLU A 171 0.10 42.28 -14.83
C GLU A 171 0.24 41.11 -15.84
N GLN A 172 0.55 39.91 -15.35
CA GLN A 172 0.71 38.74 -16.18
C GLN A 172 -0.59 38.35 -16.89
N GLY A 173 -0.46 37.97 -18.16
CA GLY A 173 -1.53 37.29 -18.88
C GLY A 173 -1.88 35.94 -18.24
N PRO A 174 -3.09 35.41 -18.49
CA PRO A 174 -3.61 34.22 -17.81
C PRO A 174 -2.70 32.98 -17.98
N ASN A 175 -2.15 32.76 -19.17
CA ASN A 175 -1.28 31.61 -19.44
C ASN A 175 0.09 31.72 -18.76
N THR A 176 0.66 32.94 -18.67
CA THR A 176 1.91 33.18 -17.93
C THR A 176 1.69 32.90 -16.44
N LYS A 177 0.60 33.43 -15.88
CA LYS A 177 0.22 33.23 -14.49
C LYS A 177 0.03 31.74 -14.17
N GLN A 178 -0.75 31.03 -14.98
CA GLN A 178 -0.99 29.59 -14.81
C GLN A 178 0.30 28.77 -14.85
N LEU A 179 1.19 29.05 -15.81
CA LEU A 179 2.47 28.35 -15.88
C LEU A 179 3.32 28.60 -14.62
N GLN A 180 3.32 29.82 -14.11
CA GLN A 180 4.07 30.18 -12.91
C GLN A 180 3.49 29.54 -11.65
N GLU A 181 2.16 29.51 -11.50
CA GLU A 181 1.48 28.79 -10.41
C GLU A 181 1.86 27.31 -10.40
N ARG A 182 1.86 26.64 -11.56
CA ARG A 182 2.26 25.23 -11.64
C ARG A 182 3.74 24.99 -11.34
N LEU A 183 4.61 25.93 -11.71
CA LEU A 183 6.04 25.87 -11.33
C LEU A 183 6.19 26.03 -9.81
N ASP A 184 5.41 26.91 -9.20
CA ASP A 184 5.37 27.08 -7.74
C ASP A 184 4.82 25.82 -7.05
N ASP A 185 3.79 25.18 -7.61
CA ASP A 185 3.26 23.90 -7.13
C ASP A 185 4.31 22.79 -7.17
N LEU A 186 5.10 22.70 -8.26
CA LEU A 186 6.20 21.73 -8.38
C LEU A 186 7.25 21.96 -7.29
N ASN A 187 7.66 23.22 -7.08
CA ASN A 187 8.65 23.57 -6.05
C ASN A 187 8.12 23.26 -4.65
N GLN A 188 6.84 23.54 -4.40
CA GLN A 188 6.20 23.22 -3.13
C GLN A 188 6.10 21.70 -2.93
N GLY A 189 5.81 20.95 -3.99
CA GLY A 189 5.80 19.49 -4.01
C GLY A 189 7.16 18.91 -3.64
N LEU A 190 8.24 19.40 -4.28
CA LEU A 190 9.62 19.03 -3.97
C LEU A 190 9.94 19.29 -2.49
N ALA A 191 9.74 20.52 -2.00
CA ALA A 191 10.08 20.88 -0.62
C ALA A 191 9.34 20.00 0.40
N LYS A 192 8.06 19.72 0.18
CA LYS A 192 7.28 18.83 1.04
C LYS A 192 7.77 17.37 0.95
N ALA A 193 8.20 16.93 -0.24
CA ALA A 193 8.74 15.59 -0.45
C ALA A 193 10.11 15.41 0.22
N GLU A 194 11.00 16.40 0.18
CA GLU A 194 12.30 16.36 0.89
C GLU A 194 12.12 16.25 2.41
N VAL A 195 11.15 16.99 2.98
CA VAL A 195 10.78 16.84 4.40
C VAL A 195 10.31 15.42 4.68
N THR A 196 9.46 14.87 3.80
CA THR A 196 8.94 13.51 3.93
C THR A 196 10.05 12.46 3.82
N GLU A 197 10.99 12.62 2.88
CA GLU A 197 12.15 11.74 2.71
C GLU A 197 13.03 11.73 3.96
N LYS A 198 13.31 12.92 4.52
CA LYS A 198 14.08 13.04 5.75
C LYS A 198 13.40 12.33 6.92
N GLN A 199 12.10 12.57 7.11
CA GLN A 199 11.30 11.91 8.16
C GLN A 199 11.25 10.40 7.97
N ALA A 200 11.07 9.93 6.74
CA ALA A 200 11.09 8.52 6.40
C ALA A 200 12.46 7.87 6.71
N GLY A 201 13.55 8.57 6.42
CA GLY A 201 14.90 8.16 6.79
C GLY A 201 15.11 8.05 8.29
N GLN A 202 14.56 8.99 9.08
CA GLN A 202 14.62 8.97 10.55
C GLN A 202 13.77 7.83 11.16
N LEU A 203 12.61 7.51 10.56
CA LEU A 203 11.73 6.42 11.04
C LEU A 203 12.12 5.04 10.53
N ARG A 204 13.05 4.92 9.57
CA ARG A 204 13.44 3.64 9.00
C ARG A 204 13.93 2.62 10.03
N PRO A 205 14.81 2.95 11.01
CA PRO A 205 15.21 2.00 12.04
C PRO A 205 14.02 1.54 12.88
N TYR A 206 13.11 2.46 13.22
CA TYR A 206 11.88 2.16 13.93
C TYR A 206 10.96 1.23 13.13
N TRP A 207 10.78 1.48 11.83
CA TRP A 207 9.99 0.61 10.96
C TRP A 207 10.51 -0.82 10.91
N GLY A 208 11.83 -1.01 10.90
CA GLY A 208 12.45 -2.33 11.04
C GLY A 208 12.04 -3.03 12.35
N LYS A 209 12.05 -2.30 13.47
CA LYS A 209 11.62 -2.84 14.78
C LYS A 209 10.12 -3.16 14.83
N VAL A 210 9.27 -2.36 14.18
CA VAL A 210 7.83 -2.64 14.07
C VAL A 210 7.59 -3.93 13.28
N LYS A 211 8.34 -4.16 12.18
CA LYS A 211 8.26 -5.43 11.43
C LYS A 211 8.67 -6.62 12.28
N ASP A 212 9.78 -6.51 13.01
CA ASP A 212 10.23 -7.56 13.95
C ASP A 212 9.18 -7.84 15.04
N LEU A 213 8.56 -6.78 15.57
CA LEU A 213 7.49 -6.89 16.56
C LEU A 213 6.28 -7.64 15.99
N SER A 214 5.79 -7.25 14.82
CA SER A 214 4.65 -7.89 14.17
C SER A 214 4.88 -9.39 13.95
N VAL A 215 6.07 -9.78 13.48
CA VAL A 215 6.44 -11.21 13.37
C VAL A 215 6.44 -11.91 14.73
N SER A 216 6.92 -11.24 15.78
CA SER A 216 6.94 -11.80 17.14
C SER A 216 5.55 -11.94 17.75
N VAL A 217 4.63 -11.01 17.46
CA VAL A 217 3.23 -11.04 17.88
C VAL A 217 2.53 -12.24 17.25
N ASP A 218 2.59 -12.38 15.92
CA ASP A 218 2.01 -13.51 15.19
C ASP A 218 2.52 -14.86 15.71
N ALA A 219 3.83 -14.97 15.95
CA ALA A 219 4.44 -16.18 16.47
C ALA A 219 3.99 -16.51 17.90
N THR A 220 3.65 -15.49 18.70
CA THR A 220 3.19 -15.66 20.08
C THR A 220 1.71 -16.06 20.12
N ILE A 221 0.86 -15.40 19.31
CA ILE A 221 -0.56 -15.78 19.14
C ILE A 221 -0.66 -17.25 18.75
N ARG A 222 0.06 -17.65 17.68
CA ARG A 222 0.06 -19.05 17.21
C ARG A 222 0.49 -20.04 18.30
N CYS A 223 1.47 -19.69 19.13
CA CYS A 223 1.92 -20.56 20.21
C CYS A 223 0.80 -20.82 21.23
N TYR A 224 0.15 -19.76 21.71
CA TYR A 224 -0.94 -19.88 22.67
C TYR A 224 -2.16 -20.58 22.07
N ASP A 225 -2.49 -20.32 20.81
CA ASP A 225 -3.57 -21.03 20.09
C ASP A 225 -3.32 -22.53 19.98
N GLU A 226 -2.09 -22.93 19.62
CA GLU A 226 -1.69 -24.34 19.55
C GLU A 226 -1.74 -24.99 20.93
N LEU A 227 -1.25 -24.30 21.96
CA LEU A 227 -1.28 -24.79 23.33
C LEU A 227 -2.72 -24.96 23.84
N LYS A 228 -3.57 -23.96 23.64
CA LYS A 228 -5.01 -24.01 23.94
C LYS A 228 -5.70 -25.21 23.27
N LYS A 229 -5.40 -25.45 21.98
CA LYS A 229 -5.93 -26.61 21.26
C LYS A 229 -5.46 -27.92 21.88
N LYS A 230 -4.18 -28.05 22.23
CA LYS A 230 -3.67 -29.25 22.90
C LYS A 230 -4.38 -29.50 24.23
N LEU A 231 -4.47 -28.47 25.08
CA LEU A 231 -5.12 -28.56 26.39
C LEU A 231 -6.60 -28.96 26.31
N THR A 232 -7.32 -28.44 25.31
CA THR A 232 -8.75 -28.71 25.16
C THR A 232 -9.07 -30.04 24.48
N THR A 233 -8.16 -30.60 23.67
CA THR A 233 -8.43 -31.81 22.86
C THR A 233 -7.86 -33.10 23.45
N VAL A 234 -6.64 -33.04 23.99
CA VAL A 234 -5.94 -34.22 24.49
C VAL A 234 -6.06 -34.32 26.02
N GLY A 235 -6.21 -33.18 26.71
CA GLY A 235 -5.93 -33.10 28.14
C GLY A 235 -4.45 -33.31 28.41
N ARG A 236 -4.04 -33.30 29.69
CA ARG A 236 -2.63 -33.52 30.08
C ARG A 236 -2.40 -34.93 30.61
N GLU A 237 -1.27 -35.51 30.20
CA GLU A 237 -0.75 -36.78 30.74
C GLU A 237 0.10 -36.53 32.01
N SER A 238 0.76 -35.37 32.13
CA SER A 238 1.60 -35.00 33.28
C SER A 238 1.63 -33.47 33.55
N GLU A 239 1.96 -33.06 34.79
CA GLU A 239 2.20 -31.64 35.15
C GLU A 239 3.52 -31.08 34.54
N GLU A 240 4.43 -31.95 34.11
CA GLU A 240 5.77 -31.59 33.63
C GLU A 240 5.79 -31.20 32.16
N ASP A 241 5.02 -31.90 31.32
CA ASP A 241 4.88 -31.57 29.89
C ASP A 241 4.11 -30.26 29.68
N ALA A 242 3.11 -30.05 30.53
CA ALA A 242 2.37 -28.81 30.71
C ALA A 242 3.27 -27.59 30.96
N SER A 243 4.13 -27.71 31.98
CA SER A 243 5.05 -26.66 32.39
C SER A 243 6.07 -26.35 31.28
N ARG A 244 6.47 -27.37 30.51
CA ARG A 244 7.41 -27.22 29.39
C ARG A 244 6.81 -26.50 28.19
N ASP A 245 5.62 -26.92 27.76
CA ASP A 245 4.92 -26.29 26.63
C ASP A 245 4.52 -24.84 26.95
N MET A 246 4.04 -24.59 28.18
CA MET A 246 3.74 -23.24 28.64
C MET A 246 5.00 -22.36 28.72
N GLY A 247 6.09 -22.89 29.28
CA GLY A 247 7.38 -22.17 29.36
C GLY A 247 7.89 -21.73 27.98
N THR A 248 7.62 -22.50 26.93
CA THR A 248 7.98 -22.15 25.55
C THR A 248 7.18 -20.95 25.03
N CYS A 249 5.87 -20.90 25.27
CA CYS A 249 5.04 -19.76 24.85
C CYS A 249 5.31 -18.50 25.70
N GLU A 250 5.59 -18.66 26.99
CA GLU A 250 6.00 -17.56 27.88
C GLU A 250 7.36 -16.96 27.49
N GLU A 251 8.30 -17.76 26.99
CA GLU A 251 9.54 -17.25 26.40
C GLU A 251 9.28 -16.37 25.18
N LYS A 252 8.40 -16.81 24.26
CA LYS A 252 7.99 -16.01 23.09
C LYS A 252 7.28 -14.71 23.52
N TYR A 253 6.40 -14.77 24.51
CA TYR A 253 5.74 -13.59 25.08
C TYR A 253 6.75 -12.59 25.66
N ARG A 254 7.77 -13.06 26.41
CA ARG A 254 8.86 -12.22 26.90
C ARG A 254 9.69 -11.61 25.77
N GLN A 255 9.99 -12.38 24.73
CA GLN A 255 10.67 -11.87 23.52
C GLN A 255 9.84 -10.81 22.81
N MET A 256 8.53 -11.01 22.66
CA MET A 256 7.60 -10.02 22.10
C MET A 256 7.62 -8.71 22.91
N GLY A 257 7.56 -8.79 24.24
CA GLY A 257 7.67 -7.60 25.12
C GLY A 257 9.00 -6.85 24.98
N SER A 258 10.09 -7.59 24.77
CA SER A 258 11.41 -7.01 24.45
C SER A 258 11.40 -6.30 23.10
N ARG A 259 10.83 -6.93 22.05
CA ARG A 259 10.69 -6.31 20.71
C ARG A 259 9.81 -5.06 20.73
N PHE A 260 8.76 -5.05 21.55
CA PHE A 260 7.91 -3.88 21.75
C PHE A 260 8.69 -2.73 22.38
N SER A 261 9.48 -3.03 23.42
CA SER A 261 10.34 -2.05 24.08
C SER A 261 11.42 -1.49 23.15
N ASP A 262 12.04 -2.35 22.34
CA ASP A 262 12.98 -1.97 21.28
C ASP A 262 12.34 -1.03 20.25
N ALA A 263 11.11 -1.33 19.82
CA ALA A 263 10.38 -0.48 18.88
C ALA A 263 10.08 0.89 19.49
N LYS A 264 9.61 0.97 20.73
CA LYS A 264 9.38 2.25 21.42
C LYS A 264 10.68 3.06 21.57
N LYS A 265 11.78 2.39 21.93
CA LYS A 265 13.09 3.02 22.03
C LYS A 265 13.53 3.60 20.68
N ALA A 266 13.44 2.82 19.60
CA ALA A 266 13.77 3.29 18.26
C ALA A 266 12.87 4.46 17.80
N ALA A 267 11.59 4.45 18.17
CA ALA A 267 10.69 5.58 17.92
C ALA A 267 11.16 6.84 18.66
N MET A 268 11.56 6.74 19.93
CA MET A 268 12.10 7.87 20.69
C MET A 268 13.43 8.39 20.08
N GLU A 269 14.32 7.48 19.69
CA GLU A 269 15.61 7.83 19.05
C GLU A 269 15.46 8.50 17.69
N SER A 270 14.32 8.30 17.00
CA SER A 270 14.03 9.01 15.74
C SER A 270 13.86 10.53 15.92
N GLY A 271 13.54 10.98 17.14
CA GLY A 271 13.27 12.38 17.47
C GLY A 271 11.95 12.93 16.91
N ILE A 272 11.12 12.09 16.26
CA ILE A 272 9.81 12.49 15.75
C ILE A 272 8.77 12.28 16.86
N VAL A 273 8.12 13.37 17.27
CA VAL A 273 7.08 13.34 18.32
C VAL A 273 5.66 13.51 17.76
N ASP A 274 5.55 13.97 16.53
CA ASP A 274 4.29 14.31 15.86
C ASP A 274 3.63 13.05 15.26
N GLU A 275 2.48 12.66 15.83
CA GLU A 275 1.67 11.51 15.40
C GLU A 275 1.25 11.60 13.93
N GLU A 276 1.01 12.80 13.40
CA GLU A 276 0.62 12.98 11.99
C GLU A 276 1.71 12.50 11.03
N VAL A 277 2.98 12.62 11.42
CA VAL A 277 4.11 12.12 10.63
C VAL A 277 4.09 10.59 10.54
N TYR A 278 3.81 9.92 11.66
CA TYR A 278 3.69 8.45 11.71
C TYR A 278 2.52 7.98 10.85
N SER A 279 1.36 8.61 11.01
CA SER A 279 0.15 8.30 10.24
C SER A 279 0.35 8.49 8.73
N ARG A 280 0.86 9.67 8.32
CA ARG A 280 1.17 9.96 6.90
C ARG A 280 2.17 8.99 6.30
N LEU A 281 3.16 8.56 7.09
CA LEU A 281 4.14 7.58 6.66
C LEU A 281 3.67 6.14 6.89
N GLY A 282 2.42 5.91 7.27
CA GLY A 282 1.86 4.57 7.44
C GLY A 282 2.66 3.71 8.43
N VAL A 283 3.04 4.26 9.57
CA VAL A 283 3.72 3.53 10.65
C VAL A 283 2.95 3.74 11.96
N PRO A 284 2.80 2.72 12.82
CA PRO A 284 2.17 2.93 14.12
C PRO A 284 2.94 3.91 14.99
N TYR A 285 2.23 4.68 15.81
CA TYR A 285 2.73 5.57 16.85
C TYR A 285 2.66 4.91 18.24
N LEU A 286 3.69 4.13 18.59
CA LEU A 286 3.74 3.34 19.83
C LEU A 286 4.11 4.15 21.09
N ASN A 287 4.44 5.44 20.93
CA ASN A 287 4.82 6.32 22.05
C ASN A 287 3.62 7.07 22.67
N GLY A 288 2.49 7.13 21.98
CA GLY A 288 1.28 7.81 22.45
C GLY A 288 0.44 6.99 23.43
N ASP A 289 -0.62 7.62 23.96
CA ASP A 289 -1.59 6.96 24.82
C ASP A 289 -2.39 5.89 24.03
N PRO A 290 -2.53 4.65 24.56
CA PRO A 290 -3.43 3.60 24.08
C PRO A 290 -4.80 4.06 23.59
N LYS A 291 -5.36 5.12 24.18
CA LYS A 291 -6.73 5.58 23.91
C LYS A 291 -6.83 6.84 23.05
N SER A 292 -5.73 7.53 22.79
CA SER A 292 -5.73 8.81 22.09
C SER A 292 -5.44 8.72 20.60
N SER A 293 -4.85 7.61 20.15
CA SER A 293 -4.39 7.48 18.76
C SER A 293 -5.53 7.12 17.82
N MET A 294 -5.67 7.90 16.75
CA MET A 294 -6.70 7.71 15.73
C MET A 294 -6.18 6.99 14.48
N ASP A 295 -4.90 6.65 14.39
CA ASP A 295 -4.38 5.96 13.20
C ASP A 295 -4.63 4.44 13.28
N GLY A 296 -5.09 3.88 12.16
CA GLY A 296 -5.52 2.48 12.09
C GLY A 296 -4.39 1.48 12.34
N LYS A 297 -3.13 1.82 12.01
CA LYS A 297 -2.00 0.90 12.22
C LYS A 297 -1.59 0.81 13.69
N THR A 298 -1.68 1.92 14.42
CA THR A 298 -1.49 1.91 15.88
C THR A 298 -2.57 1.10 16.57
N GLN A 299 -3.82 1.24 16.14
CA GLN A 299 -4.94 0.45 16.67
C GLN A 299 -4.74 -1.03 16.39
N GLU A 300 -4.40 -1.41 15.16
CA GLU A 300 -4.10 -2.81 14.77
C GLU A 300 -3.02 -3.44 15.66
N VAL A 301 -1.87 -2.78 15.83
CA VAL A 301 -0.80 -3.32 16.69
C VAL A 301 -1.24 -3.44 18.15
N ARG A 302 -2.07 -2.51 18.64
CA ARG A 302 -2.58 -2.55 20.02
C ARG A 302 -3.58 -3.68 20.23
N GLU A 303 -4.51 -3.86 19.30
CA GLU A 303 -5.48 -4.95 19.32
C GLU A 303 -4.78 -6.31 19.30
N GLN A 304 -3.75 -6.47 18.47
CA GLN A 304 -2.97 -7.72 18.44
C GLN A 304 -2.20 -7.97 19.76
N LEU A 305 -1.67 -6.93 20.39
CA LEU A 305 -1.01 -7.07 21.71
C LEU A 305 -2.01 -7.44 22.81
N GLU A 306 -3.23 -6.91 22.76
CA GLU A 306 -4.32 -7.26 23.67
C GLU A 306 -4.81 -8.70 23.43
N GLU A 307 -4.92 -9.13 22.17
CA GLU A 307 -5.25 -10.50 21.80
C GLU A 307 -4.25 -11.51 22.40
N VAL A 308 -2.94 -11.22 22.30
CA VAL A 308 -1.91 -12.06 22.93
C VAL A 308 -2.11 -12.16 24.44
N GLN A 309 -2.45 -11.05 25.11
CA GLN A 309 -2.69 -11.05 26.55
C GLN A 309 -3.93 -11.89 26.92
N ASN A 310 -5.01 -11.74 26.18
CA ASN A 310 -6.25 -12.49 26.41
C ASN A 310 -6.05 -13.99 26.19
N GLU A 311 -5.35 -14.39 25.12
CA GLU A 311 -5.07 -15.81 24.88
C GLU A 311 -4.13 -16.40 25.93
N ARG A 312 -3.11 -15.65 26.35
CA ARG A 312 -2.24 -16.05 27.46
C ARG A 312 -3.01 -16.27 28.76
N ASP A 313 -3.85 -15.32 29.15
CA ASP A 313 -4.63 -15.40 30.39
C ASP A 313 -5.65 -16.55 30.35
N HIS A 314 -6.23 -16.82 29.18
CA HIS A 314 -7.10 -17.96 28.97
C HIS A 314 -6.36 -19.28 29.11
N VAL A 315 -5.19 -19.42 28.48
CA VAL A 315 -4.36 -20.62 28.57
C VAL A 315 -3.87 -20.85 30.00
N LEU A 316 -3.43 -19.79 30.72
CA LEU A 316 -3.06 -19.88 32.14
C LEU A 316 -4.20 -20.42 33.00
N LYS A 317 -5.44 -19.99 32.73
CA LYS A 317 -6.62 -20.48 33.44
C LYS A 317 -6.89 -21.96 33.13
N LEU A 318 -6.84 -22.34 31.85
CA LEU A 318 -7.03 -23.73 31.43
C LEU A 318 -5.97 -24.66 32.04
N GLU A 319 -4.71 -24.22 32.05
CA GLU A 319 -3.61 -24.94 32.70
C GLU A 319 -3.89 -25.20 34.18
N LYS A 320 -4.35 -24.18 34.90
CA LYS A 320 -4.63 -24.31 36.33
C LYS A 320 -5.78 -25.27 36.58
N ASP A 321 -6.87 -25.15 35.81
CA ASP A 321 -8.04 -26.01 35.94
C ASP A 321 -7.70 -27.48 35.62
N ASP A 322 -6.88 -27.72 34.60
CA ASP A 322 -6.45 -29.06 34.19
C ASP A 322 -5.49 -29.69 35.22
N ALA A 323 -4.55 -28.91 35.77
CA ALA A 323 -3.67 -29.37 36.85
C ALA A 323 -4.45 -29.75 38.12
N GLU A 324 -5.48 -28.97 38.49
CA GLU A 324 -6.37 -29.32 39.60
C GLU A 324 -7.17 -30.60 39.31
N ALA A 325 -7.62 -30.81 38.07
CA ALA A 325 -8.31 -32.02 37.67
C ALA A 325 -7.41 -33.27 37.77
N VAL A 326 -6.18 -33.19 37.24
CA VAL A 326 -5.18 -34.26 37.35
C VAL A 326 -4.87 -34.60 38.81
N ARG A 327 -4.68 -33.59 39.67
CA ARG A 327 -4.46 -33.82 41.12
C ARG A 327 -5.63 -34.52 41.79
N ARG A 328 -6.87 -34.12 41.47
CA ARG A 328 -8.07 -34.77 42.02
C ARG A 328 -8.20 -36.20 41.55
N ILE A 329 -7.95 -36.48 40.27
CA ILE A 329 -7.97 -37.84 39.72
C ILE A 329 -6.92 -38.68 40.41
N ASN A 330 -5.67 -38.22 40.50
CA ASN A 330 -4.60 -38.94 41.19
C ASN A 330 -4.96 -39.21 42.65
N GLY A 331 -5.40 -38.20 43.40
CA GLY A 331 -5.83 -38.39 44.80
C GLY A 331 -6.97 -39.42 44.93
N THR A 332 -7.96 -39.37 44.05
CA THR A 332 -9.09 -40.32 44.07
C THR A 332 -8.65 -41.73 43.68
N LEU A 333 -7.75 -41.88 42.71
CA LEU A 333 -7.23 -43.16 42.27
C LEU A 333 -6.37 -43.79 43.38
N TYR A 334 -5.48 -43.01 43.99
CA TYR A 334 -4.68 -43.46 45.11
C TYR A 334 -5.57 -43.82 46.30
N ASP A 335 -6.41 -42.92 46.81
CA ASP A 335 -7.23 -43.21 47.99
C ASP A 335 -8.25 -44.33 47.75
N GLY A 336 -8.92 -44.33 46.58
CA GLY A 336 -9.98 -45.28 46.26
C GLY A 336 -9.49 -46.68 45.89
N VAL A 337 -8.46 -46.78 45.03
CA VAL A 337 -7.90 -48.09 44.64
C VAL A 337 -7.10 -48.67 45.80
N TYR A 338 -6.32 -47.86 46.51
CA TYR A 338 -5.52 -48.34 47.64
C TYR A 338 -6.41 -48.83 48.79
N SER A 339 -7.47 -48.09 49.15
CA SER A 339 -8.42 -48.54 50.18
C SER A 339 -9.17 -49.81 49.78
N ALA A 340 -9.66 -49.90 48.53
CA ALA A 340 -10.36 -51.09 48.05
C ALA A 340 -9.45 -52.34 48.01
N VAL A 341 -8.19 -52.17 47.60
CA VAL A 341 -7.18 -53.25 47.63
C VAL A 341 -6.86 -53.67 49.06
N LEU A 342 -6.67 -52.71 49.98
CA LEU A 342 -6.44 -53.00 51.39
C LEU A 342 -7.62 -53.73 52.04
N ASP A 343 -8.84 -53.28 51.81
CA ASP A 343 -10.06 -53.92 52.34
C ASP A 343 -10.21 -55.35 51.80
N GLY A 344 -9.95 -55.55 50.51
CA GLY A 344 -9.94 -56.87 49.88
C GLY A 344 -8.87 -57.79 50.46
N LEU A 345 -7.66 -57.27 50.73
CA LEU A 345 -6.58 -58.02 51.37
C LEU A 345 -6.92 -58.40 52.81
N VAL A 346 -7.55 -57.49 53.57
CA VAL A 346 -7.98 -57.77 54.95
C VAL A 346 -9.06 -58.87 54.98
N ASP A 347 -10.03 -58.84 54.06
CA ASP A 347 -11.05 -59.89 53.96
C ASP A 347 -10.44 -61.25 53.55
N LEU A 348 -9.53 -61.24 52.56
CA LEU A 348 -8.81 -62.43 52.14
C LEU A 348 -7.99 -63.04 53.29
N ALA A 349 -7.27 -62.21 54.04
CA ALA A 349 -6.49 -62.63 55.21
C ALA A 349 -7.39 -63.28 56.27
N LYS A 350 -8.55 -62.67 56.57
CA LYS A 350 -9.53 -63.24 57.51
C LYS A 350 -10.05 -64.61 57.05
N LYS A 351 -10.43 -64.74 55.77
CA LYS A 351 -10.89 -66.00 55.18
C LYS A 351 -9.79 -67.07 55.20
N HIS A 352 -8.55 -66.69 54.90
CA HIS A 352 -7.40 -67.59 54.93
C HIS A 352 -7.08 -68.06 56.35
N SER A 353 -7.03 -67.14 57.33
CA SER A 353 -6.84 -67.49 58.74
C SER A 353 -7.92 -68.48 59.22
N LYS A 354 -9.19 -68.26 58.87
CA LYS A 354 -10.29 -69.17 59.22
C LYS A 354 -10.10 -70.55 58.60
N LEU A 355 -9.67 -70.63 57.33
CA LEU A 355 -9.37 -71.89 56.67
C LEU A 355 -8.21 -72.64 57.36
N GLN A 356 -7.13 -71.94 57.73
CA GLN A 356 -5.98 -72.54 58.42
C GLN A 356 -6.35 -73.06 59.80
N LEU A 357 -7.20 -72.34 60.54
CA LEU A 357 -7.74 -72.83 61.82
C LEU A 357 -8.57 -74.11 61.65
N LEU A 358 -9.42 -74.18 60.60
CA LEU A 358 -10.19 -75.39 60.29
C LEU A 358 -9.29 -76.58 59.91
N ILE A 359 -8.22 -76.34 59.14
CA ILE A 359 -7.22 -77.35 58.79
C ILE A 359 -6.50 -77.85 60.05
N ALA A 360 -6.05 -76.93 60.92
CA ALA A 360 -5.37 -77.28 62.16
C ALA A 360 -6.25 -78.09 63.13
N GLY A 361 -7.53 -77.74 63.25
CA GLY A 361 -8.51 -78.50 64.04
C GLY A 361 -8.75 -79.90 63.50
N ARG A 362 -8.79 -80.08 62.17
CA ARG A 362 -8.85 -81.41 61.54
C ARG A 362 -7.61 -82.26 61.83
N HIS A 363 -6.46 -81.64 62.05
CA HIS A 363 -5.20 -82.31 62.42
C HIS A 363 -4.99 -82.45 63.95
N GLN A 364 -6.03 -82.21 64.77
CA GLN A 364 -5.99 -82.32 66.24
C GLN A 364 -4.87 -81.51 66.90
N LYS A 365 -4.47 -80.37 66.31
CA LYS A 365 -3.52 -79.46 66.95
C LYS A 365 -4.18 -78.80 68.15
N SER A 366 -3.39 -78.48 69.18
CA SER A 366 -3.88 -77.67 70.30
C SER A 366 -4.27 -76.26 69.80
N ASP A 367 -5.24 -75.62 70.46
CA ASP A 367 -5.75 -74.31 70.04
C ASP A 367 -4.63 -73.26 69.88
N ASN A 368 -3.65 -73.27 70.78
CA ASN A 368 -2.50 -72.37 70.73
C ASN A 368 -1.59 -72.63 69.52
N GLU A 369 -1.37 -73.88 69.14
CA GLU A 369 -0.56 -74.24 67.97
C GLU A 369 -1.30 -73.95 66.66
N ALA A 370 -2.62 -74.15 66.64
CA ALA A 370 -3.48 -73.82 65.51
C ALA A 370 -3.49 -72.31 65.22
N VAL A 371 -3.65 -71.48 66.26
CA VAL A 371 -3.62 -70.02 66.14
C VAL A 371 -2.25 -69.52 65.69
N LYS A 372 -1.15 -70.07 66.23
CA LYS A 372 0.21 -69.67 65.85
C LYS A 372 0.52 -70.01 64.39
N ALA A 373 0.09 -71.19 63.92
CA ALA A 373 0.27 -71.60 62.52
C ALA A 373 -0.58 -70.76 61.55
N ALA A 374 -1.86 -70.51 61.88
CA ALA A 374 -2.74 -69.68 61.07
C ALA A 374 -2.22 -68.24 60.95
N LYS A 375 -1.67 -67.68 62.04
CA LYS A 375 -1.02 -66.38 62.04
C LYS A 375 0.22 -66.35 61.14
N ALA A 376 1.12 -67.31 61.29
CA ALA A 376 2.35 -67.38 60.49
C ALA A 376 2.08 -67.48 58.98
N GLU A 377 1.08 -68.29 58.59
CA GLU A 377 0.72 -68.41 57.16
C GLU A 377 -0.03 -67.20 56.61
N THR A 378 -0.88 -66.56 57.43
CA THR A 378 -1.53 -65.31 57.03
C THR A 378 -0.50 -64.18 56.87
N GLU A 379 0.51 -64.09 57.75
CA GLU A 379 1.64 -63.16 57.60
C GLU A 379 2.52 -63.47 56.38
N ARG A 380 2.68 -64.76 56.02
CA ARG A 380 3.38 -65.14 54.79
C ARG A 380 2.60 -64.74 53.54
N LEU A 381 1.28 -64.96 53.53
CA LEU A 381 0.39 -64.57 52.45
C LEU A 381 0.40 -63.04 52.26
N LEU A 382 0.23 -62.28 53.35
CA LEU A 382 0.24 -60.81 53.30
C LEU A 382 1.58 -60.24 52.81
N ARG A 383 2.72 -60.80 53.23
CA ARG A 383 4.04 -60.39 52.70
C ARG A 383 4.19 -60.67 51.20
N GLY A 384 3.69 -61.81 50.74
CA GLY A 384 3.70 -62.14 49.30
C GLY A 384 2.84 -61.19 48.47
N PHE A 385 1.73 -60.69 49.01
CA PHE A 385 0.91 -59.67 48.36
C PHE A 385 1.54 -58.28 48.39
N SER A 386 2.13 -57.87 49.52
CA SER A 386 2.83 -56.57 49.63
C SER A 386 3.92 -56.43 48.56
N SER A 387 4.77 -57.45 48.41
CA SER A 387 5.84 -57.45 47.39
C SER A 387 5.32 -57.32 45.96
N ARG A 388 4.12 -57.83 45.65
CA ARG A 388 3.51 -57.73 44.31
C ARG A 388 2.78 -56.41 44.08
N ILE A 389 2.28 -55.79 45.14
CA ILE A 389 1.70 -54.45 45.06
C ILE A 389 2.81 -53.43 44.81
N ASP A 390 3.94 -53.55 45.49
CA ASP A 390 5.11 -52.69 45.26
C ASP A 390 5.59 -52.79 43.80
N GLU A 391 5.66 -54.00 43.23
CA GLU A 391 5.97 -54.22 41.80
C GLU A 391 4.94 -53.59 40.84
N LEU A 392 3.65 -53.63 41.17
CA LEU A 392 2.57 -53.06 40.35
C LEU A 392 2.54 -51.53 40.43
N VAL A 393 2.79 -50.96 41.60
CA VAL A 393 2.85 -49.50 41.82
C VAL A 393 4.09 -48.93 41.13
N ASP A 394 5.24 -49.59 41.26
CA ASP A 394 6.48 -49.18 40.58
C ASP A 394 6.36 -49.31 39.05
N GLY A 395 5.67 -50.34 38.56
CA GLY A 395 5.39 -50.51 37.12
C GLY A 395 4.40 -49.48 36.57
N ALA A 396 3.43 -49.03 37.37
CA ALA A 396 2.48 -47.98 37.01
C ALA A 396 3.06 -46.56 37.12
N ALA A 397 4.14 -46.37 37.88
CA ALA A 397 4.87 -45.11 37.97
C ALA A 397 5.97 -44.94 36.89
N ALA A 398 6.25 -46.01 36.12
CA ALA A 398 7.33 -46.06 35.12
C ALA A 398 6.85 -46.03 33.66
N GLY A 399 5.53 -45.91 33.41
CA GLY A 399 4.92 -45.74 32.10
C GLY A 399 4.03 -44.52 32.08
#